data_AF-A0A7X7QVE4-F1
#
_entry.id   AF-A0A7X7QVE4-F1
#
_cell.length_a   1.000
_cell.length_b   1.000
_cell.length_c   1.000
_cell.angle_alpha   90.00
_cell.angle_beta   90.00
_cell.angle_gamma   90.00
#
_symmetry.space_group_name_H-M   'P 1'
#
loop_
_entity.id
_entity.type
_entity.pdbx_description
1 polymer ?
#
loop_
_entity_poly.entity_id
_entity_poly.type
_entity_poly.pdbx_seq_one_letter_code
_entity_poly.pdbx_strand_id
1 'polypeptide(L)'
;IRGIYNTSLISSKTIGVQTNLGIVTVSLMTDDTDKISISGRGSGHGVGMAQWGAINMADAGYTYEQIIKYFYTGVMLESVTLR
;
A
#
# COMPACT_ATOMS: atom_id res chain seq x y z
N ILE A 1 15.35 8.04 -3.50
CA ILE A 1 14.10 7.41 -3.01
C ILE A 1 14.43 5.97 -2.63
N ARG A 2 14.56 5.67 -1.33
CA ARG A 2 14.70 4.29 -0.84
C ARG A 2 13.36 3.60 -1.05
N GLY A 3 13.32 2.53 -1.83
CA GLY A 3 12.08 1.79 -2.09
C GLY A 3 11.49 1.26 -0.79
N ILE A 4 10.18 1.43 -0.59
CA ILE A 4 9.43 0.78 0.49
C ILE A 4 9.29 -0.68 0.06
N TYR A 5 10.24 -1.51 0.47
CA TYR A 5 10.17 -2.96 0.31
C TYR A 5 9.38 -3.51 1.48
N ASN A 6 8.23 -4.13 1.18
CA ASN A 6 7.40 -4.77 2.19
C ASN A 6 7.60 -6.28 2.05
N THR A 7 8.11 -6.90 3.11
CA THR A 7 8.20 -8.36 3.23
C THR A 7 7.25 -8.82 4.32
N SER A 8 6.27 -9.63 3.96
CA SER A 8 5.36 -10.26 4.92
C SER A 8 5.67 -11.73 5.03
N LEU A 9 5.92 -12.19 6.27
CA LEU A 9 6.03 -13.60 6.59
C LEU A 9 4.64 -14.10 6.97
N ILE A 10 4.12 -15.07 6.20
CA ILE A 10 2.86 -15.73 6.53
C ILE A 10 3.21 -17.08 7.16
N SER A 11 2.88 -17.23 8.43
CA SER A 11 3.01 -18.49 9.18
C SER A 11 1.62 -18.95 9.57
N SER A 12 0.96 -19.66 8.65
CA SER A 12 -0.36 -20.24 8.89
C SER A 12 -0.34 -21.71 8.51
N LYS A 13 -0.93 -22.56 9.35
CA LYS A 13 -1.14 -24.00 9.05
C LYS A 13 -2.18 -24.20 7.94
N THR A 14 -2.96 -23.16 7.62
CA THR A 14 -4.00 -23.21 6.60
C THR A 14 -3.92 -22.01 5.64
N ILE A 15 -4.18 -22.25 4.35
CA ILE A 15 -4.21 -21.21 3.29
C ILE A 15 -5.60 -21.23 2.64
N GLY A 16 -6.25 -20.07 2.55
CA GLY A 16 -7.48 -19.90 1.78
C GLY A 16 -7.18 -19.59 0.31
N VAL A 17 -7.66 -20.41 -0.60
CA VAL A 17 -7.52 -20.22 -2.06
C VAL A 17 -8.88 -19.84 -2.62
N GLN A 18 -8.99 -18.64 -3.20
CA GLN A 18 -10.20 -18.19 -3.88
C GLN A 18 -10.34 -18.93 -5.22
N THR A 19 -11.46 -19.61 -5.41
CA THR A 19 -11.87 -20.25 -6.67
C THR A 19 -13.19 -19.66 -7.14
N ASN A 20 -13.67 -20.07 -8.33
CA ASN A 20 -15.01 -19.68 -8.82
C ASN A 20 -16.17 -20.25 -7.97
N LEU A 21 -15.87 -21.18 -7.05
CA LEU A 21 -16.84 -21.79 -6.13
C LEU A 21 -16.74 -21.24 -4.70
N GLY A 22 -15.89 -20.24 -4.48
CA GLY A 22 -15.61 -19.66 -3.16
C GLY A 22 -14.21 -19.96 -2.64
N ILE A 23 -13.99 -19.67 -1.35
CA ILE A 23 -12.70 -19.88 -0.68
C ILE A 23 -12.59 -21.33 -0.24
N VAL A 24 -11.57 -22.04 -0.74
CA VAL A 24 -11.21 -23.40 -0.33
C VAL A 24 -10.01 -23.32 0.61
N THR A 25 -10.10 -23.92 1.79
CA THR A 25 -9.02 -23.95 2.77
C THR A 25 -8.16 -25.19 2.59
N VAL A 26 -6.86 -25.00 2.37
CA VAL A 26 -5.86 -26.06 2.26
C VAL A 26 -5.05 -26.09 3.56
N SER A 27 -4.90 -27.27 4.17
CA SER A 27 -4.05 -27.46 5.36
C SER A 27 -2.65 -27.92 4.94
N LEU A 28 -1.62 -27.25 5.44
CA LEU A 28 -0.22 -27.67 5.27
C LEU A 28 0.05 -28.81 6.27
N MET A 29 0.56 -29.94 5.76
CA MET A 29 0.78 -31.18 6.51
C MET A 29 2.18 -31.25 7.16
N THR A 30 2.96 -30.17 7.10
CA THR A 30 4.32 -30.10 7.65
C THR A 30 4.29 -29.52 9.07
N ASP A 31 5.00 -30.15 10.01
CA ASP A 31 5.21 -29.66 11.39
C ASP A 31 6.25 -28.53 11.43
N ASP A 32 7.05 -28.40 10.36
CA ASP A 32 7.82 -27.20 10.08
C ASP A 32 6.87 -26.16 9.50
N THR A 33 6.81 -24.99 10.15
CA THR A 33 6.09 -23.84 9.60
C THR A 33 6.84 -23.37 8.36
N ASP A 34 6.52 -23.95 7.20
CA ASP A 34 7.06 -23.52 5.91
C ASP A 34 6.73 -22.04 5.72
N LYS A 35 7.75 -21.19 5.87
CA LYS A 35 7.61 -19.74 5.83
C LYS A 35 7.43 -19.31 4.39
N ILE A 36 6.24 -18.85 4.04
CA ILE A 36 6.01 -18.19 2.76
C ILE A 36 6.45 -16.73 2.89
N SER A 37 7.52 -16.37 2.17
CA SER A 37 8.02 -15.00 2.08
C SER A 37 7.47 -14.32 0.84
N ILE A 38 6.64 -13.29 1.03
CA ILE A 38 6.12 -12.46 -0.07
C ILE A 38 6.87 -11.14 -0.06
N SER A 39 7.53 -10.80 -1.17
CA SER A 39 8.20 -9.52 -1.37
C SER A 39 7.43 -8.65 -2.36
N GLY A 40 6.99 -7.47 -1.92
CA GLY A 40 6.34 -6.46 -2.75
C GLY A 40 7.06 -5.11 -2.69
N ARG A 41 6.70 -4.20 -3.60
CA ARG A 41 7.15 -2.80 -3.60
C ARG A 41 5.94 -1.89 -3.45
N GLY A 42 6.06 -0.87 -2.59
CA GLY A 42 4.96 0.05 -2.31
C GLY A 42 4.04 -0.41 -1.17
N SER A 43 3.34 0.54 -0.57
CA SER A 43 2.43 0.33 0.56
C SER A 43 1.16 1.17 0.35
N GLY A 44 0.06 0.53 -0.05
CA GLY A 44 -1.23 1.19 -0.31
C GLY A 44 -1.88 0.74 -1.62
N HIS A 45 -3.08 1.24 -1.90
CA HIS A 45 -3.88 0.81 -3.06
C HIS A 45 -3.37 1.35 -4.41
N GLY A 46 -2.29 2.13 -4.40
CA GLY A 46 -1.56 2.57 -5.60
C GLY A 46 -2.21 3.70 -6.38
N VAL A 47 -3.21 4.40 -5.85
CA VAL A 47 -3.86 5.53 -6.54
C VAL A 47 -3.77 6.81 -5.69
N GLY A 48 -3.63 7.95 -6.38
CA GLY A 48 -3.58 9.27 -5.77
C GLY A 48 -2.21 9.60 -5.20
N MET A 49 -2.19 10.11 -3.96
CA MET A 49 -0.99 10.63 -3.32
C MET A 49 -0.13 9.53 -2.69
N ALA A 50 1.12 9.39 -3.16
CA ALA A 50 2.14 8.64 -2.43
C ALA A 50 2.62 9.47 -1.24
N GLN A 51 2.23 9.11 -0.01
CA GLN A 51 2.56 9.84 1.22
C GLN A 51 4.06 10.15 1.35
N TRP A 52 4.91 9.15 1.11
CA TRP A 52 6.36 9.35 1.12
C TRP A 52 6.86 10.27 0.00
N GLY A 53 6.19 10.28 -1.15
CA GLY A 53 6.48 11.24 -2.22
C GLY A 53 6.14 12.67 -1.79
N ALA A 54 4.98 12.85 -1.14
CA ALA A 54 4.56 14.15 -0.60
C ALA A 54 5.53 14.66 0.49
N ILE A 55 6.01 13.80 1.38
CA ILE A 55 7.02 14.15 2.40
C ILE A 55 8.31 14.63 1.72
N ASN A 56 8.84 13.87 0.75
CA ASN A 56 10.07 14.27 0.05
C ASN A 56 9.91 15.61 -0.70
N MET A 57 8.72 15.89 -1.25
CA MET A 57 8.43 17.19 -1.86
C MET A 57 8.36 18.31 -0.81
N ALA A 58 7.75 18.08 0.35
CA ALA A 58 7.75 19.05 1.44
C ALA A 58 9.18 19.34 1.93
N ASP A 59 10.01 18.31 2.11
CA ASP A 59 11.43 18.44 2.48
C ASP A 59 12.26 19.19 1.43
N ALA A 60 11.86 19.09 0.16
CA ALA A 60 12.45 19.86 -0.95
C ALA A 60 11.88 21.30 -1.08
N GLY A 61 11.00 21.71 -0.17
CA GLY A 61 10.47 23.09 -0.08
C GLY A 61 9.22 23.36 -0.91
N TYR A 62 8.56 22.32 -1.45
CA TYR A 62 7.30 22.51 -2.17
C TYR A 62 6.15 22.81 -1.20
N THR A 63 5.26 23.71 -1.60
CA THR A 63 4.05 24.02 -0.82
C THR A 63 3.02 22.90 -0.90
N TYR A 64 2.11 22.82 0.07
CA TYR A 64 1.02 21.84 0.05
C TYR A 64 0.20 21.88 -1.25
N GLU A 65 0.03 23.07 -1.84
CA GLU A 65 -0.69 23.27 -3.09
C GLU A 65 0.03 22.63 -4.28
N GLN A 66 1.35 22.80 -4.35
CA GLN A 66 2.19 22.20 -5.38
C GLN A 66 2.22 20.68 -5.26
N ILE A 67 2.29 20.18 -4.03
CA ILE A 67 2.24 18.73 -3.73
C ILE A 67 0.91 18.13 -4.18
N ILE A 68 -0.22 18.74 -3.80
CA ILE A 68 -1.56 18.24 -4.19
C ILE A 68 -1.73 18.29 -5.72
N LYS A 69 -1.37 19.39 -6.37
CA LYS A 69 -1.46 19.53 -7.84
C LYS A 69 -0.55 18.55 -8.59
N TYR A 70 0.55 18.11 -7.98
CA TYR A 70 1.41 17.07 -8.55
C TYR A 70 0.75 15.69 -8.56
N PHE A 71 0.06 15.32 -7.47
CA PHE A 71 -0.60 14.02 -7.33
C PHE A 71 -2.00 13.96 -7.96
N TYR A 72 -2.66 15.10 -8.13
CA TYR A 72 -4.02 15.18 -8.66
C TYR A 72 -4.10 16.24 -9.76
N THR A 73 -4.22 15.80 -11.01
CA THR A 73 -4.33 16.69 -12.17
C THR A 73 -5.72 17.31 -12.26
N GLY A 74 -5.81 18.62 -12.52
CA GLY A 74 -7.08 19.31 -12.75
C GLY A 74 -7.88 19.65 -11.49
N VAL A 75 -7.30 19.54 -10.30
CA VAL A 75 -7.97 19.90 -9.04
C VAL A 75 -7.77 21.38 -8.69
N MET A 76 -8.75 21.94 -7.98
CA MET A 76 -8.67 23.25 -7.34
C MET A 76 -8.79 23.09 -5.83
N LEU A 77 -8.12 23.96 -5.09
CA LEU A 77 -8.20 24.01 -3.62
C LEU A 77 -9.22 25.07 -3.24
N GLU A 78 -10.19 24.68 -2.40
CA GLU A 78 -11.24 25.56 -1.93
C GLU A 78 -11.26 25.53 -0.40
N SER A 79 -11.41 26.72 0.21
CA SER A 79 -11.55 26.84 1.66
C SER A 79 -13.00 26.60 2.03
N VAL A 80 -13.26 25.52 2.76
CA VAL A 80 -14.60 25.26 3.30
C VAL A 80 -14.73 25.97 4.65
N THR A 81 -15.67 26.91 4.75
CA THR A 81 -16.08 27.46 6.05
C THR A 81 -17.15 26.56 6.64
N LEU A 82 -16.84 25.89 7.75
CA LEU A 82 -17.84 25.13 8.50
C LEU A 82 -18.78 26.12 9.21
N ARG A 83 -20.09 25.92 9.06
CA ARG A 83 -21.13 26.67 9.78
C ARG A 83 -21.44 26.03 11.12
#